data_AF-A0A485BIQ7-F1
#
_entry.id   AF-A0A485BIQ7-F1
#
_cell.length_a   1.000
_cell.length_b   1.000
_cell.length_c   1.000
_cell.angle_alpha   90.00
_cell.angle_beta   90.00
_cell.angle_gamma   90.00
#
_symmetry.space_group_name_H-M   'P 1'
#
loop_
_entity.id
_entity.type
_entity.pdbx_description
1 polymer ?
#
loop_
_entity_poly.entity_id
_entity_poly.type
_entity_poly.pdbx_seq_one_letter_code
_entity_poly.pdbx_strand_id
1 'polypeptide(L)'
;MLTTVKRFSTYAIAAERGSKIISVNGAAAHNADVGDIVIIASFVTMSDEEARTWRPNVAYFEGDNEMKRTAKAIPVQVGLIPSGARHSSSASLSLRLVTD
;
A
#
# COMPACT_ATOMS: atom_id res chain seq x y z
N MET A 1 -7.78 9.70 3.16
CA MET A 1 -7.12 10.63 2.22
C MET A 1 -5.62 10.45 2.37
N LEU A 2 -4.88 10.10 1.31
CA LEU A 2 -3.41 10.04 1.36
C LEU A 2 -2.89 11.47 1.52
N THR A 3 -2.04 11.71 2.52
CA THR A 3 -1.58 13.05 2.91
C THR A 3 -0.47 13.59 2.00
N THR A 4 0.42 12.72 1.53
CA THR A 4 1.56 13.08 0.68
C THR A 4 1.60 12.24 -0.61
N VAL A 5 1.89 12.86 -1.76
CA VAL A 5 1.94 12.22 -3.11
C VAL A 5 3.36 11.76 -3.50
N LYS A 6 4.34 11.89 -2.58
CA LYS A 6 5.74 11.51 -2.85
C LYS A 6 5.87 10.01 -3.07
N ARG A 7 6.72 9.63 -4.03
CA ARG A 7 7.08 8.25 -4.35
C ARG A 7 8.60 8.13 -4.26
N PHE A 8 9.07 7.14 -3.52
CA PHE A 8 10.49 6.84 -3.40
C PHE A 8 10.68 5.34 -3.19
N SER A 9 11.90 4.87 -3.44
CA SER A 9 12.29 3.48 -3.22
C SER A 9 13.41 3.43 -2.18
N THR A 10 13.29 2.50 -1.24
CA THR A 10 14.30 2.21 -0.21
C THR A 10 14.19 0.72 0.18
N TYR A 11 15.01 0.27 1.12
CA TYR A 11 14.98 -1.08 1.66
C TYR A 11 14.33 -1.11 3.06
N ALA A 12 13.77 -2.27 3.42
CA ALA A 12 13.16 -2.48 4.73
C ALA A 12 14.22 -2.84 5.78
N ILE A 13 14.03 -2.35 7.01
CA ILE A 13 14.80 -2.72 8.20
C ILE A 13 13.80 -3.18 9.25
N ALA A 14 14.05 -4.33 9.88
CA ALA A 14 13.17 -4.87 10.89
C ALA A 14 13.11 -3.96 12.13
N ALA A 15 11.89 -3.68 12.60
CA ALA A 15 11.63 -3.08 13.89
C ALA A 15 11.24 -4.16 14.92
N GLU A 16 11.17 -3.77 16.19
CA GLU A 16 10.72 -4.66 17.26
C GLU A 16 9.31 -5.22 16.96
N ARG A 17 9.14 -6.54 17.11
CA ARG A 17 7.87 -7.22 16.88
C ARG A 17 6.80 -6.69 17.83
N GLY A 18 5.64 -6.31 17.30
CA GLY A 18 4.52 -5.79 18.10
C GLY A 18 4.59 -4.29 18.38
N SER A 19 5.69 -3.61 18.06
CA SER A 19 5.84 -2.16 18.26
C SER A 19 4.95 -1.28 17.37
N LYS A 20 4.45 -1.85 16.27
CA LYS A 20 3.67 -1.14 15.22
C LYS A 20 4.42 0.02 14.55
N ILE A 21 5.74 0.08 14.68
CA ILE A 21 6.57 1.14 14.12
C ILE A 21 6.58 1.07 12.58
N ILE A 22 6.34 2.23 11.96
CA ILE A 22 6.71 2.51 10.57
C ILE A 22 7.62 3.75 10.62
N SER A 23 8.92 3.55 10.46
CA SER A 23 9.93 4.62 10.56
C SER A 23 10.61 4.86 9.23
N VAL A 24 10.49 6.08 8.71
CA VAL A 24 11.18 6.52 7.48
C VAL A 24 12.41 7.31 7.90
N ASN A 25 13.59 6.72 7.71
CA ASN A 25 14.84 7.21 8.29
C ASN A 25 15.79 7.81 7.24
N GLY A 26 16.75 8.61 7.71
CA GLY A 26 17.83 9.16 6.88
C GLY A 26 17.31 10.06 5.76
N ALA A 27 17.90 9.96 4.57
CA ALA A 27 17.48 10.77 3.41
C ALA A 27 16.02 10.54 3.00
N ALA A 28 15.44 9.38 3.32
CA ALA A 28 14.04 9.10 3.06
C ALA A 28 13.09 9.93 3.94
N ALA A 29 13.54 10.41 5.11
CA ALA A 29 12.73 11.20 6.04
C ALA A 29 12.23 12.52 5.42
N HIS A 30 12.92 13.05 4.41
CA HIS A 30 12.45 14.20 3.65
C HIS A 30 11.19 13.91 2.80
N ASN A 31 10.78 12.64 2.69
CA ASN A 31 9.68 12.20 1.85
C ASN A 31 8.42 11.79 2.60
N ALA A 32 8.43 11.77 3.93
CA ALA A 32 7.27 11.44 4.76
C ALA A 32 7.39 12.09 6.13
N ASP A 33 6.28 12.60 6.64
CA ASP A 33 6.19 13.15 7.99
C ASP A 33 5.46 12.19 8.94
N VAL A 34 5.66 12.36 10.26
CA VAL A 34 4.92 11.59 11.26
C VAL A 34 3.42 11.85 11.10
N GLY A 35 2.65 10.76 11.03
CA GLY A 35 1.20 10.82 10.80
C GLY A 35 0.80 10.64 9.33
N ASP A 36 1.75 10.64 8.39
CA ASP A 36 1.45 10.38 6.99
C ASP A 36 0.89 8.97 6.76
N ILE A 37 -0.10 8.90 5.86
CA ILE A 37 -0.60 7.61 5.37
C ILE A 37 0.22 7.20 4.15
N VAL A 38 1.05 6.18 4.33
CA VAL A 38 1.91 5.62 3.28
C VAL A 38 1.41 4.26 2.78
N ILE A 39 1.90 3.84 1.60
CA ILE A 39 1.75 2.50 1.04
C ILE A 39 3.15 1.93 0.83
N ILE A 40 3.44 0.73 1.36
CA ILE A 40 4.74 0.06 1.21
C ILE A 40 4.56 -1.11 0.25
N ALA A 41 5.42 -1.26 -0.76
CA ALA A 41 5.29 -2.35 -1.71
C ALA A 41 6.66 -2.94 -2.06
N SER A 42 6.71 -4.25 -2.25
CA SER A 42 7.84 -4.98 -2.80
C SER A 42 7.41 -5.70 -4.07
N PHE A 43 8.38 -5.96 -4.93
CA PHE A 43 8.18 -6.60 -6.22
C PHE A 43 9.15 -7.76 -6.34
N VAL A 44 8.70 -8.83 -6.99
CA VAL A 44 9.50 -10.01 -7.30
C VAL A 44 9.39 -10.32 -8.78
N THR A 45 10.44 -10.90 -9.34
CA THR A 45 10.45 -11.43 -10.71
C THR A 45 10.09 -12.91 -10.67
N MET A 46 9.30 -13.36 -11.63
CA MET A 46 8.87 -14.75 -11.81
C MET A 46 8.59 -15.01 -13.30
N SER A 47 8.35 -16.25 -13.71
CA SER A 47 7.98 -16.55 -15.09
C SER A 47 6.58 -16.01 -15.43
N ASP A 48 6.23 -15.90 -16.72
CA ASP A 48 4.89 -15.47 -17.14
C ASP A 48 3.82 -16.47 -16.67
N GLU A 49 4.12 -17.77 -16.69
CA GLU A 49 3.23 -18.82 -16.22
C GLU A 49 2.94 -18.69 -14.72
N GLU A 50 3.98 -18.42 -13.92
CA GLU A 50 3.84 -18.16 -12.49
C GLU A 50 3.05 -16.87 -12.22
N ALA A 51 3.33 -15.80 -12.97
CA ALA A 51 2.70 -14.49 -12.80
C ALA A 51 1.18 -14.52 -13.02
N ARG A 52 0.69 -15.33 -13.97
CA ARG A 52 -0.75 -15.46 -14.28
C ARG A 52 -1.58 -16.00 -13.11
N THR A 53 -0.96 -16.76 -12.23
CA THR A 53 -1.64 -17.39 -11.07
C THR A 53 -1.16 -16.85 -9.73
N TRP A 54 -0.18 -15.94 -9.75
CA TRP A 54 0.37 -15.31 -8.56
C TRP A 54 -0.68 -14.56 -7.75
N ARG A 55 -0.58 -14.71 -6.43
CA ARG A 55 -1.48 -14.08 -5.46
C ARG A 55 -0.66 -13.22 -4.49
N PRO A 56 -0.79 -11.88 -4.53
CA PRO A 56 0.00 -11.01 -3.68
C PRO A 56 -0.40 -11.14 -2.22
N ASN A 57 0.55 -10.91 -1.32
CA ASN A 57 0.27 -10.74 0.10
C ASN A 57 -0.22 -9.30 0.33
N VAL A 58 -1.44 -9.15 0.79
CA VAL A 58 -2.03 -7.84 1.07
C VAL A 58 -2.45 -7.78 2.54
N ALA A 59 -2.01 -6.75 3.25
CA ALA A 59 -2.47 -6.44 4.60
C ALA A 59 -3.25 -5.12 4.59
N TYR A 60 -4.21 -4.97 5.50
CA TYR A 60 -5.00 -3.75 5.66
C TYR A 60 -4.88 -3.28 7.10
N PHE A 61 -4.64 -1.98 7.27
CA PHE A 61 -4.41 -1.35 8.56
C PHE A 61 -5.37 -0.17 8.77
N GLU A 62 -5.78 0.03 10.01
CA GLU A 62 -6.61 1.15 10.43
C GLU A 62 -6.08 1.77 11.73
N GLY A 63 -6.41 3.05 11.95
CA GLY A 63 -6.02 3.77 13.17
C GLY A 63 -4.51 3.76 13.40
N ASP A 64 -4.11 3.42 14.61
CA ASP A 64 -2.71 3.33 15.05
C ASP A 64 -2.07 2.01 14.59
N ASN A 65 -1.93 1.86 13.27
CA ASN A 65 -1.32 0.71 12.60
C ASN A 65 -1.89 -0.65 13.08
N GLU A 66 -3.19 -0.71 13.36
CA GLU A 66 -3.87 -1.95 13.72
C GLU A 66 -4.16 -2.76 12.45
N MET A 67 -3.54 -3.94 12.34
CA MET A 67 -3.82 -4.85 11.21
C MET A 67 -5.22 -5.44 11.37
N LYS A 68 -6.11 -5.17 10.40
CA LYS A 68 -7.51 -5.61 10.43
C LYS A 68 -7.75 -6.85 9.58
N ARG A 69 -7.06 -6.95 8.45
CA ARG A 69 -7.32 -8.00 7.46
C ARG A 69 -6.07 -8.32 6.66
N THR A 70 -5.93 -9.59 6.30
CA THR A 70 -5.01 -10.05 5.26
C THR A 70 -5.80 -10.63 4.09
N ALA A 71 -5.24 -10.54 2.88
CA ALA A 71 -5.85 -11.06 1.66
C ALA A 71 -4.79 -11.54 0.67
N LYS A 72 -5.25 -12.36 -0.29
CA LYS A 72 -4.45 -12.92 -1.39
C LYS A 72 -4.87 -12.40 -2.77
N ALA A 73 -5.75 -11.39 -2.80
CA ALA A 73 -6.26 -10.76 -4.01
C ALA A 73 -6.84 -9.39 -3.67
N ILE A 74 -6.79 -8.48 -4.63
CA ILE A 74 -7.47 -7.17 -4.58
C ILE A 74 -8.75 -7.32 -5.41
N PRO A 75 -9.93 -6.99 -4.85
CA PRO A 75 -11.19 -7.07 -5.60
C PRO A 75 -11.15 -6.22 -6.87
N VAL A 76 -11.76 -6.72 -7.94
CA VAL A 76 -11.98 -5.93 -9.17
C VAL A 76 -12.92 -4.78 -8.85
N GLN A 77 -12.51 -3.56 -9.17
CA GLN A 77 -13.37 -2.40 -9.02
C GLN A 77 -14.46 -2.45 -10.10
N VAL A 78 -15.69 -2.75 -9.70
CA VAL A 78 -16.86 -2.66 -10.58
C VAL A 78 -17.40 -1.24 -10.47
N GLY A 79 -17.06 -0.38 -11.44
CA GLY A 79 -17.62 0.96 -11.50
C GLY A 79 -19.10 0.91 -11.87
N LEU A 80 -19.98 1.47 -11.04
CA LEU A 80 -21.25 1.99 -11.54
C LEU A 80 -20.90 3.20 -12.41
N ILE A 81 -21.00 3.05 -13.72
CA ILE A 81 -20.88 4.15 -14.67
C ILE A 81 -22.30 4.61 -15.00
N PRO A 82 -22.82 5.72 -14.45
CA PRO A 82 -23.97 6.37 -15.08
C PRO A 82 -23.47 6.93 -16.41
N SER A 83 -24.13 6.58 -17.52
CA SER A 83 -23.77 7.09 -18.84
C SER A 83 -23.93 8.61 -18.88
N GLY A 84 -22.85 9.37 -18.71
CA GLY A 84 -22.90 10.82 -18.95
C GLY A 84 -21.87 11.72 -18.25
N ALA A 85 -21.17 11.30 -17.20
CA ALA A 85 -20.29 12.23 -16.47
C ALA A 85 -18.83 12.18 -16.94
N ARG A 86 -18.37 13.26 -17.59
CA ARG A 86 -16.95 13.52 -17.87
C ARG A 86 -16.22 13.88 -16.56
N HIS A 87 -15.15 13.13 -16.33
CA HIS A 87 -13.92 13.40 -15.57
C HIS A 87 -13.96 13.78 -14.07
N SER A 88 -12.92 13.20 -13.42
CA SER A 88 -12.31 13.48 -12.13
C SER A 88 -13.05 13.01 -10.88
N SER A 89 -12.77 11.78 -10.45
CA SER A 89 -12.81 11.45 -9.03
C SER A 89 -11.78 10.36 -8.74
N SER A 90 -10.65 10.78 -8.17
CA SER A 90 -9.67 9.92 -7.51
C SER A 90 -10.38 9.19 -6.37
N ALA A 91 -10.68 7.91 -6.57
CA ALA A 91 -11.00 7.03 -5.45
C ALA A 91 -9.68 6.70 -4.75
N SER A 92 -9.38 7.37 -3.63
CA SER A 92 -8.21 7.01 -2.83
C SER A 92 -8.49 5.70 -2.09
N LEU A 93 -8.13 4.58 -2.71
CA LEU A 93 -8.02 3.30 -2.01
C LEU A 93 -6.69 3.32 -1.23
N SER A 94 -6.74 3.51 0.09
CA SER A 94 -5.56 3.41 0.96
C SER A 94 -5.16 1.94 1.12
N LEU A 95 -4.47 1.41 0.10
CA LEU A 95 -3.93 0.05 0.09
C LEU A 95 -2.59 0.03 0.81
N ARG A 96 -2.58 -0.17 2.14
CA ARG A 96 -1.34 -0.35 2.92
C ARG A 96 -0.78 -1.76 2.73
N LEU A 97 -0.20 -2.04 1.56
CA LEU A 97 0.61 -3.24 1.38
C LEU A 97 1.72 -3.24 2.45
N VAL A 98 1.88 -4.37 3.12
CA VAL A 98 3.01 -4.68 3.99
C VAL A 98 3.50 -6.04 3.51
N THR A 99 4.78 -6.11 3.21
CA THR A 99 5.44 -7.29 2.66
C THR A 99 6.17 -8.00 3.79
N ASP A 100 6.40 -9.30 3.62
CA ASP A 100 7.36 -10.08 4.42
C ASP A 100 8.77 -9.48 4.37
#